data_AF-A0A2U1LFU5-F1
#
_entry.id   AF-A0A2U1LFU5-F1
#
_cell.length_a   1.000
_cell.length_b   1.000
_cell.length_c   1.000
_cell.angle_alpha   90.00
_cell.angle_beta   90.00
_cell.angle_gamma   90.00
#
_symmetry.space_group_name_H-M   'P 1'
#
loop_
_entity.id
_entity.type
_entity.pdbx_description
1 polymer ?
#
loop_
_entity_poly.entity_id
_entity_poly.type
_entity_poly.pdbx_seq_one_letter_code
_entity_poly.pdbx_strand_id
1 'polypeptide(L)'
;MCEKKVVVTANPVVMVDVFVKEWLGGDKVIGTAIEVHLRTGKATGFVKEPGVLFGELKRLAVVKEFGDDIPDIGIGDRDTDFEFMSICKESYIVPTDHYARLVSPDRLKTQLIFHDAYQVPPPSSMITYIQLPFRFVTSPFRCYFNVTLVKGIVKSIYSRSWSWWQEA
;
A
#
# COMPACT_ATOMS: atom_id res chain seq x y z
N MET A 1 27.35 3.22 12.21
CA MET A 1 25.96 3.70 11.97
C MET A 1 25.43 2.96 10.75
N CYS A 2 24.16 2.58 10.71
CA CYS A 2 23.55 1.98 9.52
C CYS A 2 23.44 3.04 8.43
N GLU A 3 24.04 2.80 7.25
CA GLU A 3 24.12 3.79 6.17
C GLU A 3 22.79 3.96 5.42
N LYS A 4 22.03 2.87 5.25
CA LYS A 4 20.80 2.85 4.46
C LYS A 4 19.74 1.96 5.11
N LYS A 5 18.60 2.55 5.46
CA LYS A 5 17.43 1.87 6.02
C LYS A 5 16.32 1.79 4.98
N VAL A 6 16.01 0.58 4.54
CA VAL A 6 15.00 0.33 3.51
C VAL A 6 13.84 -0.49 4.08
N VAL A 7 12.62 -0.03 3.85
CA VAL A 7 11.40 -0.75 4.26
C VAL A 7 10.82 -1.48 3.05
N VAL A 8 10.57 -2.78 3.21
CA VAL A 8 9.94 -3.63 2.19
C VAL A 8 8.53 -3.99 2.65
N THR A 9 7.51 -3.69 1.85
CA THR A 9 6.11 -3.91 2.26
C THR A 9 5.22 -4.33 1.10
N ALA A 10 4.16 -5.08 1.40
CA ALA A 10 3.07 -5.35 0.46
C ALA A 10 2.14 -4.14 0.29
N ASN A 11 2.18 -3.19 1.23
CA ASN A 11 1.32 -2.01 1.19
C ASN A 11 1.70 -1.06 0.04
N PRO A 12 0.74 -0.28 -0.48
CA PRO A 12 1.03 0.69 -1.52
C PRO A 12 2.08 1.73 -1.09
N VAL A 13 3.09 1.98 -1.94
CA VAL A 13 4.17 2.94 -1.65
C VAL A 13 3.61 4.31 -1.24
N VAL A 14 2.62 4.80 -1.98
CA VAL A 14 2.00 6.11 -1.75
C VAL A 14 1.43 6.27 -0.34
N MET A 15 1.04 5.18 0.33
CA MET A 15 0.50 5.22 1.69
C MET A 15 1.58 5.26 2.76
N VAL A 16 2.73 4.62 2.50
CA VAL A 16 3.75 4.36 3.53
C VAL A 16 5.03 5.18 3.35
N ASP A 17 5.31 5.71 2.16
CA ASP A 17 6.59 6.36 1.85
C ASP A 17 6.87 7.59 2.72
N VAL A 18 5.87 8.45 2.84
CA VAL A 18 5.92 9.65 3.71
C VAL A 18 6.09 9.22 5.16
N PHE A 19 5.31 8.22 5.60
CA PHE A 19 5.39 7.69 6.96
C PHE A 19 6.81 7.21 7.31
N VAL A 20 7.43 6.41 6.44
CA VAL A 20 8.76 5.85 6.70
C VAL A 20 9.84 6.94 6.70
N LYS A 21 9.83 7.86 5.73
CA LYS A 21 10.92 8.83 5.54
C LYS A 21 10.90 9.97 6.54
N GLU A 22 9.71 10.47 6.85
CA GLU A 22 9.55 11.61 7.74
C GLU A 22 9.52 11.17 9.21
N TRP A 23 8.94 10.00 9.51
CA TRP A 23 8.64 9.60 10.90
C TRP A 23 9.58 8.53 11.44
N LEU A 24 9.77 7.45 10.68
CA LEU A 24 10.66 6.35 11.10
C LEU A 24 12.13 6.64 10.79
N GLY A 25 12.40 7.64 9.95
CA GLY A 25 13.75 7.97 9.48
C GLY A 25 14.35 6.87 8.60
N GLY A 26 13.52 6.15 7.84
CA GLY A 26 13.98 5.31 6.75
C GLY A 26 14.34 6.13 5.51
N ASP A 27 15.16 5.57 4.64
CA ASP A 27 15.69 6.26 3.46
C ASP A 27 14.88 5.94 2.20
N LYS A 28 14.32 4.73 2.13
CA LYS A 28 13.60 4.22 0.96
C LYS A 28 12.50 3.26 1.36
N VAL A 29 11.42 3.27 0.59
CA VAL A 29 10.37 2.25 0.65
C VAL A 29 10.30 1.49 -0.68
N ILE A 30 10.31 0.17 -0.57
CA ILE A 30 9.98 -0.78 -1.63
C ILE A 30 8.60 -1.33 -1.31
N GLY A 31 7.59 -0.88 -2.06
CA GLY A 31 6.19 -1.17 -1.81
C GLY A 31 5.42 -1.44 -3.09
N THR A 32 4.17 -1.86 -2.98
CA THR A 32 3.31 -2.12 -4.13
C THR A 32 3.05 -0.80 -4.89
N ALA A 33 3.31 -0.80 -6.20
CA ALA A 33 3.09 0.37 -7.04
C ALA A 33 1.63 0.44 -7.51
N ILE A 34 0.96 1.57 -7.30
CA ILE A 34 -0.37 1.82 -7.85
C ILE A 34 -0.23 2.46 -9.23
N GLU A 35 -1.04 2.01 -10.18
CA GLU A 35 -1.13 2.61 -11.49
C GLU A 35 -1.76 4.02 -11.40
N VAL A 36 -1.11 4.97 -12.07
CA VAL A 36 -1.54 6.36 -12.12
C VAL A 36 -1.87 6.70 -13.56
N HIS A 37 -3.03 7.31 -13.76
CA HIS A 37 -3.44 7.78 -15.07
C HIS A 37 -2.55 8.95 -15.51
N LEU A 38 -1.72 8.73 -16.54
CA LEU A 38 -0.68 9.68 -16.99
C LEU A 38 -1.20 11.11 -17.25
N ARG A 39 -2.40 11.23 -17.82
CA ARG A 39 -2.99 12.56 -18.12
C ARG A 39 -3.51 13.31 -16.90
N THR A 40 -3.98 12.61 -15.86
CA THR A 40 -4.71 13.24 -14.74
C THR A 40 -3.94 13.19 -13.43
N GLY A 41 -2.88 12.38 -13.35
CA GLY A 41 -2.11 12.16 -12.11
C GLY A 41 -2.90 11.42 -11.03
N LYS A 42 -4.08 10.89 -11.34
CA LYS A 42 -4.94 10.19 -10.35
C LYS A 42 -4.66 8.70 -10.34
N ALA A 43 -4.68 8.12 -9.14
CA ALA A 43 -4.64 6.67 -8.96
C ALA A 43 -5.85 6.02 -9.67
N THR A 44 -5.59 5.00 -10.49
CA THR A 44 -6.65 4.26 -11.20
C THR A 44 -7.33 3.23 -10.30
N GLY A 45 -6.69 2.86 -9.19
CA GLY A 45 -7.11 1.78 -8.31
C GLY A 45 -6.53 0.42 -8.70
N PHE A 46 -5.83 0.33 -9.83
CA PHE A 46 -5.13 -0.87 -10.24
C PHE A 46 -3.68 -0.87 -9.76
N VAL A 47 -3.11 -2.05 -9.62
CA VAL A 47 -1.71 -2.25 -9.26
C VAL A 47 -0.88 -2.34 -10.53
N LYS A 48 0.28 -1.70 -10.55
CA LYS A 48 1.23 -1.79 -11.66
C LYS A 48 1.97 -3.14 -11.62
N GLU A 49 2.32 -3.68 -12.78
CA GLU A 49 3.18 -4.87 -12.87
C GLU A 49 4.47 -4.70 -12.04
N PRO A 50 4.93 -5.73 -11.30
CA PRO A 50 4.48 -7.14 -11.33
C PRO A 50 3.26 -7.47 -10.45
N GLY A 51 2.64 -6.48 -9.79
CA GLY A 51 1.51 -6.70 -8.89
C GLY A 51 1.84 -6.38 -7.43
N VAL A 52 1.10 -7.01 -6.51
CA VAL A 52 1.27 -6.84 -5.06
C VAL A 52 2.58 -7.50 -4.63
N LEU A 53 3.44 -6.75 -3.92
CA LEU A 53 4.70 -7.29 -3.41
C LEU A 53 4.47 -8.30 -2.31
N PHE A 54 4.53 -9.58 -2.68
CA PHE A 54 4.36 -10.70 -1.79
C PHE A 54 5.39 -11.79 -2.11
N GLY A 55 6.00 -12.35 -1.07
CA GLY A 55 6.95 -13.45 -1.19
C GLY A 55 8.08 -13.18 -2.20
N GLU A 56 8.20 -14.03 -3.24
CA GLU A 56 9.25 -13.94 -4.26
C GLU A 56 9.30 -12.55 -4.91
N LEU A 57 8.15 -11.87 -5.05
CA LEU A 57 8.12 -10.52 -5.60
C LEU A 57 8.83 -9.51 -4.67
N LYS A 58 8.80 -9.71 -3.35
CA LYS A 58 9.62 -8.92 -2.41
C LYS A 58 11.10 -9.19 -2.65
N ARG A 59 11.50 -10.47 -2.78
CA ARG A 59 12.89 -10.84 -3.07
C ARG A 59 13.37 -10.17 -4.36
N LEU A 60 12.61 -10.30 -5.44
CA LEU A 60 12.95 -9.69 -6.74
C LEU A 60 13.03 -8.16 -6.65
N ALA A 61 12.15 -7.52 -5.88
CA ALA A 61 12.18 -6.08 -5.70
C ALA A 61 13.42 -5.62 -4.90
N VAL A 62 13.84 -6.38 -3.88
CA VAL A 62 15.08 -6.09 -3.15
C VAL A 62 16.30 -6.31 -4.04
N VAL A 63 16.39 -7.43 -4.75
CA VAL A 63 17.48 -7.69 -5.71
C VAL A 63 17.55 -6.59 -6.79
N LYS A 64 16.41 -6.12 -7.28
CA LYS A 64 16.36 -5.03 -8.26
C LYS A 64 16.86 -3.69 -7.70
N GLU A 65 16.59 -3.38 -6.43
CA GLU A 65 17.00 -2.12 -5.81
C GLU A 65 18.49 -2.13 -5.41
N PHE A 66 18.99 -3.28 -4.95
CA PHE A 66 20.33 -3.42 -4.38
C PHE A 66 21.37 -3.99 -5.35
N GLY A 67 20.92 -4.70 -6.42
CA GLY A 67 21.81 -5.32 -7.38
C GLY A 67 22.73 -6.34 -6.73
N ASP A 68 24.05 -6.16 -6.90
CA ASP A 68 25.09 -7.02 -6.31
C ASP A 68 25.38 -6.68 -4.84
N ASP A 69 24.92 -5.53 -4.34
CA ASP A 69 25.16 -5.07 -2.97
C ASP A 69 24.11 -5.62 -2.00
N ILE A 70 24.29 -6.88 -1.59
CA ILE A 70 23.34 -7.57 -0.71
C ILE A 70 23.18 -6.89 0.68
N PRO A 71 21.95 -6.74 1.20
CA PRO A 71 21.74 -6.11 2.50
C PRO A 71 22.42 -6.86 3.64
N ASP A 72 23.03 -6.15 4.58
CA ASP A 72 23.69 -6.77 5.73
C ASP A 72 22.69 -7.42 6.69
N ILE A 73 21.56 -6.74 6.96
CA ILE A 73 20.59 -7.16 7.98
C ILE A 73 19.18 -7.14 7.39
N GLY A 74 18.51 -8.29 7.43
CA GLY A 74 17.10 -8.46 7.11
C GLY A 74 16.26 -8.65 8.37
N ILE A 75 15.10 -8.00 8.44
CA ILE A 75 14.17 -8.12 9.57
C ILE A 75 12.76 -8.34 9.03
N GLY A 76 12.05 -9.35 9.54
CA GLY A 76 10.69 -9.68 9.12
C GLY A 76 9.88 -10.36 10.23
N ASP A 77 8.56 -10.40 10.06
CA ASP A 77 7.62 -11.00 11.03
C ASP A 77 6.88 -12.23 10.49
N ARG A 78 6.90 -12.44 9.17
CA ARG A 78 6.09 -13.46 8.49
C ARG A 78 6.91 -14.37 7.60
N ASP A 79 6.35 -15.54 7.30
CA ASP A 79 6.92 -16.48 6.34
C ASP A 79 7.13 -15.85 4.95
N THR A 80 6.28 -14.89 4.60
CA THR A 80 6.34 -14.13 3.34
C THR A 80 7.56 -13.22 3.22
N ASP A 81 8.27 -13.01 4.32
CA ASP A 81 9.49 -12.22 4.38
C ASP A 81 10.73 -13.08 4.22
N PHE A 82 10.62 -14.41 4.43
CA PHE A 82 11.76 -15.33 4.39
C PHE A 82 12.51 -15.30 3.07
N GLU A 83 11.81 -15.14 1.95
CA GLU A 83 12.44 -15.14 0.62
C GLU A 83 13.33 -13.91 0.38
N PHE A 84 12.98 -12.75 0.92
CA PHE A 84 13.91 -11.61 0.85
C PHE A 84 14.93 -11.67 1.99
N MET A 85 14.55 -12.12 3.18
CA MET A 85 15.48 -12.26 4.30
C MET A 85 16.61 -13.25 4.00
N SER A 86 16.36 -14.29 3.19
CA SER A 86 17.36 -15.27 2.79
C SER A 86 18.50 -14.71 1.93
N ILE A 87 18.32 -13.51 1.34
CA ILE A 87 19.38 -12.86 0.56
C ILE A 87 20.23 -11.92 1.42
N CYS A 88 19.78 -11.60 2.64
CA CYS A 88 20.51 -10.76 3.57
C CYS A 88 21.65 -11.56 4.23
N LYS A 89 22.74 -10.89 4.61
CA LYS A 89 23.88 -11.56 5.29
C LYS A 89 23.47 -12.12 6.65
N GLU A 90 22.71 -11.34 7.41
CA GLU A 90 22.07 -11.74 8.64
C GLU A 90 20.56 -11.49 8.55
N SER A 91 19.76 -12.36 9.18
CA SER A 91 18.32 -12.22 9.18
C SER A 91 17.71 -12.51 10.56
N TYR A 92 16.75 -11.68 10.95
CA TYR A 92 16.13 -11.73 12.27
C TYR A 92 14.61 -11.78 12.14
N ILE A 93 13.99 -12.74 12.83
CA ILE A 93 12.54 -12.83 12.95
C ILE A 93 12.11 -12.03 14.17
N VAL A 94 11.17 -11.11 13.97
CA VAL A 94 10.53 -10.36 15.05
C VAL A 94 9.23 -11.07 15.42
N PRO A 95 9.15 -11.71 16.60
CA PRO A 95 7.92 -12.36 17.02
C PRO A 95 6.81 -11.33 17.22
N THR A 96 5.59 -11.71 16.84
CA THR A 96 4.42 -10.85 17.08
C THR A 96 4.12 -10.78 18.58
N ASP A 97 4.29 -9.59 19.15
CA ASP A 97 3.90 -9.29 20.53
C ASP A 97 2.77 -8.26 20.53
N HIS A 98 1.55 -8.71 20.84
CA HIS A 98 0.37 -7.86 20.92
C HIS A 98 0.39 -6.90 22.12
N TYR A 99 1.27 -7.13 23.09
CA TYR A 99 1.47 -6.28 24.26
C TYR A 99 2.73 -5.43 24.17
N ALA A 100 3.42 -5.46 23.02
CA ALA A 100 4.59 -4.64 22.78
C ALA A 100 4.27 -3.17 23.07
N ARG A 101 5.10 -2.55 23.92
CA ARG A 101 4.95 -1.12 24.19
C ARG A 101 5.16 -0.34 22.91
N LEU A 102 4.26 0.62 22.67
CA LEU A 102 4.41 1.59 21.60
C LEU A 102 5.80 2.24 21.69
N VAL A 103 6.42 2.47 20.53
CA VAL A 103 7.70 3.17 20.44
C VAL A 103 7.52 4.56 21.07
N SER A 104 8.41 4.92 22.01
CA SER A 104 8.38 6.27 22.60
C SER A 104 8.48 7.32 21.50
N PRO A 105 7.67 8.39 21.52
CA PRO A 105 7.76 9.49 20.56
C PRO A 105 9.18 10.08 20.43
N ASP A 106 9.99 10.02 21.48
CA ASP A 106 11.39 10.51 21.47
C ASP A 106 12.33 9.69 20.58
N ARG A 107 11.93 8.47 20.20
CA ARG A 107 12.68 7.60 19.30
C ARG A 107 12.29 7.78 17.83
N LEU A 108 11.24 8.54 17.55
CA LEU A 108 10.82 8.86 16.19
C LEU A 108 11.62 10.06 15.68
N LYS A 109 11.87 10.11 14.37
CA LYS A 109 12.57 11.23 13.74
C LYS A 109 11.80 12.54 13.89
N THR A 110 10.47 12.46 13.93
CA THR A 110 9.59 13.60 14.16
C THR A 110 8.42 13.15 15.02
N GLN A 111 7.96 14.01 15.94
CA GLN A 111 6.78 13.78 16.76
C GLN A 111 5.58 14.43 16.06
N LEU A 112 4.60 13.65 15.64
CA LEU A 112 3.35 14.19 15.09
C LEU A 112 2.14 13.54 15.72
N ILE A 113 1.27 14.43 16.15
CA ILE A 113 -0.14 14.17 16.41
C ILE A 113 -0.77 14.05 15.04
N PHE A 114 -1.24 12.86 14.62
CA PHE A 114 -1.97 12.69 13.37
C PHE A 114 -3.10 13.73 13.28
N HIS A 115 -2.85 14.83 12.58
CA HIS A 115 -3.86 15.83 12.25
C HIS A 115 -4.58 15.30 11.01
N ASP A 116 -5.37 14.26 11.19
CA ASP A 116 -6.09 13.54 10.13
C ASP A 116 -7.18 14.39 9.42
N ALA A 117 -7.11 15.73 9.52
CA ALA A 117 -8.20 16.61 9.12
C ALA A 117 -7.83 18.07 8.82
N TYR A 118 -6.56 18.49 8.68
CA TYR A 118 -6.30 19.81 8.07
C TYR A 118 -6.40 19.73 6.55
N GLN A 119 -7.60 19.35 6.12
CA GLN A 119 -8.06 19.59 4.78
C GLN A 119 -8.29 21.09 4.70
N VAL A 120 -7.24 21.85 4.34
CA VAL A 120 -7.44 23.19 3.80
C VAL A 120 -8.53 23.01 2.76
N PRO A 121 -9.74 23.56 2.98
CA PRO A 121 -10.82 23.33 2.05
C PRO A 121 -10.30 23.85 0.72
N PRO A 122 -10.27 23.02 -0.34
CA PRO A 122 -9.84 23.54 -1.64
C PRO A 122 -10.71 24.77 -1.95
N PRO A 123 -10.27 25.71 -2.79
CA PRO A 123 -11.09 26.86 -3.18
C PRO A 123 -12.47 26.46 -3.77
N SER A 124 -12.66 25.17 -4.10
CA SER A 124 -13.92 24.52 -4.48
C SER A 124 -14.78 23.97 -3.32
N SER A 125 -14.42 24.22 -2.07
CA SER A 125 -15.14 23.72 -0.88
C SER A 125 -16.58 24.25 -0.81
N MET A 126 -16.80 25.51 -1.19
CA MET A 126 -18.14 26.10 -1.29
C MET A 126 -19.02 25.38 -2.31
N ILE A 127 -18.44 25.01 -3.46
CA ILE A 127 -19.13 24.21 -4.49
C ILE A 127 -19.49 22.82 -3.94
N THR A 128 -18.62 22.24 -3.13
CA THR A 128 -18.87 20.93 -2.49
C THR A 128 -20.06 20.99 -1.53
N TYR A 129 -20.17 22.06 -0.72
CA TYR A 129 -21.33 22.26 0.17
C TYR A 129 -22.63 22.51 -0.60
N ILE A 130 -22.59 23.27 -1.70
CA ILE A 130 -23.76 23.50 -2.56
C ILE A 130 -24.22 22.19 -3.24
N GLN A 131 -23.28 21.33 -3.63
CA GLN A 131 -23.59 20.02 -4.23
C GLN A 131 -24.03 18.96 -3.22
N LEU A 132 -23.77 19.15 -1.93
CA LEU A 132 -24.04 18.18 -0.87
C LEU A 132 -25.51 17.74 -0.81
N PRO A 133 -26.52 18.64 -0.78
CA PRO A 133 -27.93 18.22 -0.77
C PRO A 133 -28.31 17.42 -2.01
N PHE A 134 -27.79 17.80 -3.18
CA PHE A 134 -28.05 17.08 -4.43
C PHE A 134 -27.40 15.69 -4.45
N ARG A 135 -26.19 15.55 -3.90
CA ARG A 135 -25.49 14.27 -3.74
C ARG A 135 -26.18 13.36 -2.74
N PHE A 136 -26.75 13.91 -1.68
CA PHE A 136 -27.51 13.13 -0.69
C PHE A 136 -28.78 12.54 -1.31
N VAL A 137 -29.55 13.35 -2.05
CA VAL A 137 -30.76 12.89 -2.74
C VAL A 137 -30.46 11.83 -3.81
N THR A 138 -29.34 11.95 -4.52
CA THR A 138 -28.93 10.99 -5.56
C THR A 138 -28.20 9.76 -5.03
N SER A 139 -27.82 9.74 -3.74
CA SER A 139 -27.04 8.65 -3.14
C SER A 139 -27.74 7.28 -3.18
N PRO A 140 -29.04 7.13 -2.83
CA PRO A 140 -29.71 5.83 -2.87
C PRO A 140 -29.72 5.22 -4.27
N PHE A 141 -29.97 6.04 -5.29
CA PHE A 141 -29.94 5.62 -6.69
C PHE A 141 -28.55 5.14 -7.10
N ARG A 142 -27.49 5.89 -6.74
CA ARG A 142 -26.10 5.49 -7.04
C ARG A 142 -25.70 4.21 -6.33
N CYS A 143 -26.09 4.02 -5.06
CA CYS A 143 -25.83 2.79 -4.32
C CYS A 143 -26.53 1.60 -4.98
N TYR A 144 -27.81 1.73 -5.35
CA TYR A 144 -28.56 0.68 -6.03
C TYR A 144 -27.92 0.28 -7.36
N PHE A 145 -27.57 1.26 -8.21
CA PHE A 145 -26.92 1.00 -9.50
C PHE A 145 -25.52 0.41 -9.34
N ASN A 146 -24.68 0.95 -8.45
CA ASN A 146 -23.33 0.43 -8.26
C ASN A 146 -23.34 -1.00 -7.71
N VAL A 147 -24.22 -1.32 -6.75
CA VAL A 147 -24.32 -2.69 -6.21
C VAL A 147 -24.84 -3.66 -7.26
N THR A 148 -25.84 -3.29 -8.06
CA THR A 148 -26.37 -4.16 -9.13
C THR A 148 -25.38 -4.32 -10.28
N LEU A 149 -24.72 -3.25 -10.71
CA LEU A 149 -23.69 -3.26 -11.75
C LEU A 149 -22.47 -4.10 -11.33
N VAL A 150 -21.94 -3.89 -10.12
CA VAL A 150 -20.80 -4.66 -9.60
C VAL A 150 -21.17 -6.13 -9.43
N LYS A 151 -22.35 -6.44 -8.89
CA LYS A 151 -22.84 -7.84 -8.85
C LYS A 151 -22.94 -8.45 -10.24
N GLY A 152 -23.41 -7.69 -11.23
CA GLY A 152 -23.47 -8.13 -12.63
C GLY A 152 -22.09 -8.39 -13.23
N ILE A 153 -21.14 -7.48 -13.04
CA ILE A 153 -19.76 -7.61 -13.51
C ILE A 153 -19.06 -8.79 -12.84
N VAL A 154 -19.16 -8.91 -11.51
CA VAL A 154 -18.61 -10.03 -10.74
C VAL A 154 -19.22 -11.34 -11.24
N LYS A 155 -20.54 -11.43 -11.36
CA LYS A 155 -21.21 -12.63 -11.89
C LYS A 155 -20.73 -12.99 -13.29
N SER A 156 -20.57 -12.02 -14.20
CA SER A 156 -20.06 -12.24 -15.55
C SER A 156 -18.59 -12.67 -15.59
N ILE A 157 -17.75 -12.12 -14.72
CA ILE A 157 -16.33 -12.51 -14.61
C ILE A 157 -16.24 -13.94 -14.06
N TYR A 158 -16.99 -14.28 -13.01
CA TYR A 158 -17.00 -15.61 -12.42
C TYR A 158 -17.66 -16.65 -13.34
N SER A 159 -18.75 -16.33 -14.04
CA SER A 159 -19.37 -17.24 -15.01
C SER A 159 -18.45 -17.49 -16.21
N ARG A 160 -17.71 -16.46 -16.64
CA ARG A 160 -16.71 -16.61 -17.71
C ARG A 160 -15.50 -17.39 -17.23
N SER A 161 -15.06 -17.23 -15.99
CA SER A 161 -13.98 -18.04 -15.40
C SER A 161 -14.36 -19.52 -15.27
N TRP A 162 -15.61 -19.83 -14.88
CA TRP A 162 -16.10 -21.20 -14.72
C TRP A 162 -16.06 -22.02 -16.03
N SER A 163 -16.31 -21.40 -17.19
CA SER A 163 -16.20 -22.10 -18.48
C SER A 163 -14.76 -22.50 -18.82
N TRP A 164 -13.74 -21.72 -18.44
CA TRP A 164 -12.34 -22.11 -18.63
C TRP A 164 -11.91 -23.32 -17.81
N TRP A 165 -12.55 -23.58 -16.68
CA TRP A 165 -12.27 -24.76 -15.83
C TRP A 165 -12.99 -26.04 -16.30
N GLN A 166 -13.94 -25.94 -17.23
CA GLN A 166 -14.57 -27.13 -17.84
C GLN A 166 -13.95 -27.50 -19.19
N GLU A 167 -13.26 -26.56 -19.85
CA GLU A 167 -12.54 -26.77 -21.11
C GLU A 167 -11.02 -27.07 -20.93
N ALA A 168 -10.50 -27.06 -19.70
CA ALA A 168 -9.11 -27.40 -19.35
C ALA A 168 -9.04 -28.74 -18.58
#